data_AF-A0A0U1HWR3-F1
#
_entry.id   AF-A0A0U1HWR3-F1
#
_cell.length_a   1.000
_cell.length_b   1.000
_cell.length_c   1.000
_cell.angle_alpha   90.00
_cell.angle_beta   90.00
_cell.angle_gamma   90.00
#
_symmetry.space_group_name_H-M   'P 1'
#
loop_
_entity.id
_entity.type
_entity.pdbx_description
1 polymer ?
#
loop_
_entity_poly.entity_id
_entity_poly.type
_entity_poly.pdbx_seq_one_letter_code
_entity_poly.pdbx_strand_id
1 'polypeptide(L)'
;MKIIKKTTIALFLLPITFGCQLKNKTHFIEKSTINKITALTSSIHFLKEECNNEWLPSEAETISAALRMMGQNKSDISTEFHTEISSMAKIRYAEIKSDILENDIKCRELENLLSNFIIKINN
;
A
#
# COMPACT_ATOMS: atom_id res chain seq x y z
N MET A 1 -67.15 27.17 23.39
CA MET A 1 -66.15 26.44 24.20
C MET A 1 -65.49 25.35 23.37
N LYS A 2 -64.29 25.61 22.83
CA LYS A 2 -63.18 24.66 22.65
C LYS A 2 -62.00 25.47 22.10
N ILE A 3 -61.04 25.74 22.99
CA ILE A 3 -59.73 26.30 22.68
C ILE A 3 -58.87 25.12 22.23
N ILE A 4 -58.36 25.11 21.00
CA ILE A 4 -57.13 24.36 20.68
C ILE A 4 -56.27 25.23 19.78
N LYS A 5 -55.02 25.34 20.21
CA LYS A 5 -54.06 26.40 19.99
C LYS A 5 -53.44 26.38 18.58
N LYS A 6 -53.03 27.57 18.15
CA LYS A 6 -52.13 27.85 17.03
C LYS A 6 -50.80 27.10 17.27
N THR A 7 -50.57 26.00 16.57
CA THR A 7 -49.28 25.29 16.64
C THR A 7 -48.33 25.90 15.62
N THR A 8 -47.52 26.86 16.07
CA THR A 8 -46.33 27.33 15.38
C THR A 8 -45.37 26.17 15.23
N ILE A 9 -45.29 25.57 14.03
CA ILE A 9 -44.27 24.58 13.72
C ILE A 9 -42.96 25.34 13.51
N ALA A 10 -42.21 25.51 14.60
CA ALA A 10 -40.80 25.84 14.55
C ALA A 10 -40.06 24.62 13.98
N LEU A 11 -39.92 24.55 12.65
CA LEU A 11 -39.06 23.54 12.03
C LEU A 11 -37.62 24.01 12.22
N PHE A 12 -36.98 23.38 13.20
CA PHE A 12 -35.59 23.56 13.58
C PHE A 12 -34.66 23.54 12.35
N LEU A 13 -34.01 24.68 12.09
CA LEU A 13 -32.74 24.77 11.39
C LEU A 13 -31.67 24.09 12.25
N LEU A 14 -31.59 22.76 12.20
CA LEU A 14 -30.34 22.11 12.52
C LEU A 14 -29.49 22.17 11.24
N PRO A 15 -28.37 22.90 11.22
CA PRO A 15 -27.37 22.60 10.21
C PRO A 15 -27.03 21.14 10.43
N ILE A 16 -27.27 20.31 9.41
CA ILE A 16 -26.64 19.01 9.32
C ILE A 16 -25.15 19.35 9.21
N THR A 17 -24.51 19.53 10.38
CA THR A 17 -23.08 19.45 10.48
C THR A 17 -22.81 17.99 10.17
N PHE A 18 -22.67 17.71 8.87
CA PHE A 18 -21.90 16.56 8.43
C PHE A 18 -20.58 16.71 9.16
N GLY A 19 -20.49 16.01 10.29
CA GLY A 19 -19.27 15.94 11.06
C GLY A 19 -18.23 15.51 10.08
N CYS A 20 -17.22 16.35 9.85
CA CYS A 20 -15.94 15.82 9.46
C CYS A 20 -15.53 14.88 10.60
N GLN A 21 -15.89 13.60 10.48
CA GLN A 21 -15.18 12.56 11.20
C GLN A 21 -13.77 12.52 10.61
N LEU A 22 -12.92 13.43 11.09
CA LEU A 22 -11.47 13.32 11.01
C LEU A 22 -11.04 12.24 12.01
N LYS A 23 -11.36 10.99 11.69
CA LYS A 23 -10.72 9.81 12.28
C LYS A 23 -10.35 8.90 11.11
N ASN A 24 -9.09 8.46 11.08
CA ASN A 24 -8.46 7.50 10.14
C ASN A 24 -7.38 8.04 9.18
N LYS A 25 -6.75 9.20 9.44
CA LYS A 25 -5.53 9.55 8.67
C LYS A 25 -4.37 8.58 8.93
N THR A 26 -4.24 8.02 10.13
CA THR A 26 -3.15 7.10 10.50
C THR A 26 -3.28 5.74 9.81
N HIS A 27 -4.45 5.11 9.88
CA HIS A 27 -4.71 3.80 9.27
C HIS A 27 -4.64 3.81 7.72
N PHE A 28 -4.99 4.95 7.09
CA PHE A 28 -4.87 5.10 5.64
C PHE A 28 -3.41 5.20 5.17
N ILE A 29 -2.54 5.88 5.94
CA ILE A 29 -1.11 6.01 5.64
C ILE A 29 -0.41 4.64 5.76
N GLU A 30 -0.80 3.82 6.74
CA GLU A 30 -0.27 2.47 6.93
C GLU A 30 -0.65 1.54 5.76
N LYS A 31 -1.93 1.51 5.38
CA LYS A 31 -2.40 0.70 4.24
C LYS A 31 -1.75 1.11 2.91
N SER A 32 -1.58 2.41 2.67
CA SER A 32 -0.88 2.90 1.47
C SER A 32 0.58 2.46 1.43
N THR A 33 1.24 2.46 2.59
CA THR A 33 2.63 2.02 2.72
C THR A 33 2.78 0.52 2.50
N ILE A 34 1.91 -0.29 3.11
CA ILE A 34 1.86 -1.75 2.91
C ILE A 34 1.70 -2.05 1.42
N ASN A 35 0.72 -1.43 0.75
CA ASN A 35 0.49 -1.66 -0.69
C ASN A 35 1.72 -1.33 -1.55
N LYS A 36 2.41 -0.22 -1.26
CA LYS A 36 3.62 0.18 -2.00
C LYS A 36 4.76 -0.79 -1.80
N ILE A 37 5.04 -1.17 -0.56
CA ILE A 37 6.13 -2.12 -0.25
C ILE A 37 5.78 -3.50 -0.79
N THR A 38 4.54 -3.94 -0.70
CA THR A 38 4.04 -5.19 -1.32
C THR A 38 4.27 -5.20 -2.82
N ALA A 39 3.87 -4.13 -3.53
CA ALA A 39 4.05 -4.05 -4.98
C ALA A 39 5.53 -4.07 -5.37
N LEU A 40 6.36 -3.33 -4.63
CA LEU A 40 7.80 -3.31 -4.83
C LEU A 40 8.44 -4.69 -4.57
N THR A 41 8.09 -5.32 -3.45
CA THR A 41 8.68 -6.60 -3.01
C THR A 41 8.32 -7.73 -3.96
N SER A 42 7.05 -7.83 -4.35
CA SER A 42 6.60 -8.81 -5.34
C SER A 42 7.25 -8.62 -6.71
N SER A 43 7.44 -7.37 -7.14
CA SER A 43 8.06 -7.07 -8.43
C SER A 43 9.56 -7.36 -8.43
N ILE A 44 10.29 -7.03 -7.36
CA ILE A 44 11.71 -7.40 -7.22
C ILE A 44 11.87 -8.92 -7.18
N HIS A 45 10.98 -9.63 -6.48
CA HIS A 45 10.99 -11.09 -6.47
C HIS A 45 10.74 -11.66 -7.87
N PHE A 46 9.78 -11.12 -8.62
CA PHE A 46 9.54 -11.51 -10.00
C PHE A 46 10.77 -11.29 -10.89
N LEU A 47 11.42 -10.12 -10.80
CA LEU A 47 12.65 -9.84 -11.54
C LEU A 47 13.76 -10.84 -11.19
N LYS A 48 13.89 -11.21 -9.91
CA LYS A 48 14.90 -12.16 -9.45
C LYS A 48 14.67 -13.56 -10.03
N GLU A 49 13.45 -14.08 -9.89
CA GLU A 49 13.13 -15.48 -10.23
C GLU A 49 12.82 -15.70 -11.71
N GLU A 50 12.11 -14.77 -12.34
CA GLU A 50 11.55 -14.97 -13.70
C GLU A 50 12.33 -14.19 -14.78
N CYS A 51 13.17 -13.22 -14.38
CA CYS A 51 13.97 -12.40 -15.31
C CYS A 51 15.49 -12.63 -15.18
N ASN A 52 15.92 -13.70 -14.51
CA ASN A 52 17.34 -14.08 -14.34
C ASN A 52 18.22 -13.01 -13.64
N ASN A 53 17.62 -12.14 -12.81
CA ASN A 53 18.36 -11.14 -12.05
C ASN A 53 18.71 -11.64 -10.63
N GLU A 54 19.51 -12.72 -10.53
CA GLU A 54 19.81 -13.40 -9.26
C GLU A 54 20.50 -12.49 -8.22
N TRP A 55 21.20 -11.46 -8.68
CA TRP A 55 21.89 -10.46 -7.85
C TRP A 55 20.93 -9.55 -7.07
N LEU A 56 19.64 -9.52 -7.41
CA LEU A 56 18.64 -8.75 -6.68
C LEU A 56 18.44 -9.27 -5.25
N PRO A 57 18.08 -8.38 -4.30
CA PRO A 57 17.98 -8.72 -2.88
C PRO A 57 16.86 -9.72 -2.59
N SER A 58 16.94 -10.35 -1.41
CA SER A 58 15.86 -11.15 -0.84
C SER A 58 14.63 -10.30 -0.47
N GLU A 59 13.52 -10.96 -0.15
CA GLU A 59 12.29 -10.30 0.31
C GLU A 59 12.55 -9.41 1.53
N ALA A 60 13.23 -9.94 2.56
CA ALA A 60 13.52 -9.22 3.79
C ALA A 60 14.44 -8.01 3.58
N GLU A 61 15.43 -8.12 2.69
CA GLU A 61 16.32 -7.04 2.31
C GLU A 61 15.58 -5.96 1.51
N THR A 62 14.70 -6.37 0.59
CA THR A 62 13.86 -5.45 -0.21
C THR A 62 12.94 -4.63 0.70
N ILE A 63 12.22 -5.29 1.61
CA ILE A 63 11.34 -4.64 2.58
C ILE A 63 12.15 -3.67 3.44
N SER A 64 13.27 -4.13 4.02
CA SER A 64 14.15 -3.29 4.85
C SER A 64 14.67 -2.06 4.11
N ALA A 65 15.08 -2.21 2.84
CA ALA A 65 15.57 -1.11 2.03
C ALA A 65 14.46 -0.10 1.69
N ALA A 66 13.26 -0.58 1.36
CA ALA A 66 12.10 0.27 1.10
C ALA A 66 11.75 1.13 2.32
N LEU A 67 11.71 0.53 3.51
CA LEU A 67 11.43 1.23 4.76
C LEU A 67 12.48 2.29 5.09
N ARG A 68 13.77 1.94 4.91
CA ARG A 68 14.88 2.89 5.06
C ARG A 68 14.74 4.09 4.13
N MET A 69 14.37 3.88 2.87
CA MET A 69 14.14 4.96 1.91
C MET A 69 12.94 5.84 2.27
N MET A 70 11.94 5.28 2.96
CA MET A 70 10.78 6.01 3.46
C MET A 70 11.05 6.74 4.79
N GLY A 71 12.29 6.69 5.30
CA GLY A 71 12.67 7.29 6.59
C GLY A 71 12.05 6.59 7.80
N GLN A 72 11.62 5.34 7.66
CA GLN A 72 11.07 4.53 8.75
C GLN A 72 12.21 3.77 9.43
N ASN A 73 12.27 3.83 10.76
CA ASN A 73 13.22 3.03 11.53
C ASN A 73 12.70 1.60 11.70
N LYS A 74 13.62 0.62 11.69
CA LYS A 74 13.27 -0.79 11.92
C LYS A 74 12.56 -1.03 13.26
N SER A 75 12.79 -0.18 14.26
CA SER A 75 12.15 -0.25 15.58
C SER A 75 10.65 0.05 15.55
N ASP A 76 10.18 0.75 14.50
CA ASP A 76 8.83 1.31 14.45
C ASP A 76 7.86 0.37 13.72
N ILE A 77 8.35 -0.80 13.31
CA ILE A 77 7.61 -1.74 12.45
C ILE A 77 7.23 -2.97 13.25
N SER A 78 5.93 -3.24 13.29
CA SER A 78 5.41 -4.43 13.95
C SER A 78 5.71 -5.70 13.15
N THR A 79 5.79 -6.84 13.84
CA THR A 79 5.83 -8.17 13.20
C THR A 79 4.60 -8.41 12.31
N GLU A 80 3.45 -7.85 12.70
CA GLU A 80 2.20 -7.91 11.94
C GLU A 80 2.33 -7.23 10.58
N PHE A 81 2.93 -6.04 10.53
CA PHE A 81 3.20 -5.31 9.29
C PHE A 81 4.09 -6.11 8.32
N HIS A 82 5.17 -6.71 8.83
CA HIS A 82 6.04 -7.57 8.02
C HIS A 82 5.28 -8.78 7.47
N THR A 83 4.49 -9.43 8.33
CA THR A 83 3.70 -10.62 7.96
C THR A 83 2.66 -10.28 6.90
N GLU A 84 1.99 -9.13 7.02
CA GLU A 84 1.02 -8.65 6.04
C GLU A 84 1.67 -8.40 4.67
N ILE A 85 2.81 -7.70 4.64
CA ILE A 85 3.55 -7.47 3.39
C ILE A 85 3.99 -8.79 2.75
N SER A 86 4.60 -9.70 3.50
CA SER A 86 5.06 -10.99 2.99
C SER A 86 3.91 -11.81 2.41
N SER A 87 2.75 -11.82 3.08
CA SER A 87 1.56 -12.53 2.60
C SER A 87 1.03 -11.91 1.30
N MET A 88 0.85 -10.60 1.26
CA MET A 88 0.34 -9.91 0.08
C MET A 88 1.33 -9.95 -1.09
N ALA A 89 2.64 -9.91 -0.82
CA ALA A 89 3.67 -9.97 -1.85
C ALA A 89 3.66 -11.32 -2.57
N LYS A 90 3.42 -12.43 -1.86
CA LYS A 90 3.26 -13.75 -2.47
C LYS A 90 2.05 -13.83 -3.39
N ILE A 91 0.91 -13.27 -2.96
CA ILE A 91 -0.30 -13.19 -3.79
C ILE A 91 0.00 -12.39 -5.05
N ARG A 92 0.58 -11.19 -4.90
CA ARG A 92 0.85 -10.30 -6.03
C ARG A 92 1.93 -10.84 -6.97
N TYR A 93 2.92 -11.56 -6.47
CA TYR A 93 3.87 -12.29 -7.29
C TYR A 93 3.15 -13.31 -8.19
N ALA A 94 2.22 -14.09 -7.63
CA ALA A 94 1.42 -15.03 -8.41
C ALA A 94 0.52 -14.32 -9.45
N GLU A 95 -0.02 -13.14 -9.12
CA GLU A 95 -0.75 -12.29 -10.07
C GLU A 95 0.15 -11.86 -11.24
N ILE A 96 1.35 -11.32 -10.98
CA ILE A 96 2.30 -10.91 -12.02
C ILE A 96 2.68 -12.10 -12.90
N LYS A 97 2.95 -13.27 -12.28
CA LYS A 97 3.34 -14.48 -13.00
C LYS A 97 2.24 -15.02 -13.90
N SER A 98 0.98 -14.99 -13.45
CA SER A 98 -0.17 -15.50 -14.20
C SER A 98 -0.76 -14.52 -15.21
N ASP A 99 -0.33 -13.26 -15.19
CA ASP A 99 -0.75 -12.25 -16.17
C ASP A 99 -0.46 -12.69 -17.61
N ILE A 100 -1.31 -12.30 -18.57
CA ILE A 100 -1.27 -12.78 -19.96
C ILE A 100 -0.07 -12.24 -20.75
N LEU A 101 0.57 -11.16 -20.29
CA LEU A 101 1.73 -10.58 -20.96
C LEU A 101 2.90 -11.57 -21.02
N GLU A 102 3.70 -11.48 -22.07
CA GLU A 102 4.92 -12.28 -22.19
C GLU A 102 5.93 -11.87 -21.11
N ASN A 103 6.71 -12.84 -20.62
CA ASN A 103 7.64 -12.60 -19.52
C ASN A 103 8.70 -11.55 -19.87
N ASP A 104 9.21 -11.52 -21.10
CA ASP A 104 10.20 -10.55 -21.54
C ASP A 104 9.67 -9.10 -21.51
N ILE A 105 8.38 -8.91 -21.81
CA ILE A 105 7.69 -7.62 -21.69
C ILE A 105 7.59 -7.24 -20.21
N LYS A 106 7.10 -8.14 -19.36
CA LYS A 106 7.00 -7.91 -17.90
C LYS A 106 8.34 -7.54 -17.29
N CYS A 107 9.40 -8.27 -17.64
CA CYS A 107 10.76 -8.01 -17.18
C CYS A 107 11.21 -6.61 -17.55
N ARG A 108 11.10 -6.24 -18.83
CA ARG A 108 11.50 -4.92 -19.33
C ARG A 108 10.72 -3.78 -18.66
N GLU A 109 9.41 -3.93 -18.52
CA GLU A 109 8.56 -2.92 -17.88
C GLU A 109 8.91 -2.73 -16.40
N LEU A 110 9.06 -3.83 -15.66
CA LEU A 110 9.41 -3.80 -14.24
C LEU A 110 10.84 -3.28 -14.01
N GLU A 111 11.81 -3.68 -14.83
CA GLU A 111 13.19 -3.16 -14.76
C GLU A 111 13.21 -1.65 -14.97
N ASN A 112 12.48 -1.15 -15.97
CA ASN A 112 12.40 0.28 -16.24
C ASN A 112 11.74 1.03 -15.07
N LEU A 113 10.62 0.51 -14.55
CA LEU A 113 9.89 1.12 -13.43
C LEU A 113 10.73 1.13 -12.14
N LEU A 114 11.50 0.08 -11.90
CA LEU A 114 12.23 -0.13 -10.64
C LEU A 114 13.70 0.29 -10.70
N SER A 115 14.20 0.71 -11.85
CA SER A 115 15.59 1.12 -12.07
C SER A 115 16.16 2.00 -10.94
N ASN A 116 15.43 3.04 -10.53
CA ASN A 116 15.84 3.93 -9.45
C ASN A 116 15.93 3.24 -8.09
N PHE A 117 15.01 2.32 -7.78
CA PHE A 117 15.07 1.56 -6.53
C PHE A 117 16.27 0.62 -6.57
N ILE A 118 16.41 -0.12 -7.66
CA ILE A 118 17.48 -1.10 -7.91
C ILE A 118 18.87 -0.43 -7.80
N ILE A 119 19.05 0.76 -8.36
CA ILE A 119 20.31 1.51 -8.23
C ILE A 119 20.62 1.87 -6.78
N LYS A 120 19.61 2.29 -6.01
CA LYS A 120 19.80 2.76 -4.64
C LYS A 120 19.91 1.65 -3.59
N ILE A 121 19.54 0.41 -3.92
CA ILE A 121 19.78 -0.72 -3.01
C ILE A 121 21.20 -1.28 -3.15
N ASN A 122 21.82 -1.09 -4.32
CA ASN A 122 23.18 -1.53 -4.63
C ASN A 122 24.27 -0.52 -4.23
N ASN A 123 23.88 0.72 -3.92
CA ASN A 123 24.76 1.78 -3.43
C ASN A 123 24.53 2.02 -1.94
#